data_AF-A0A8D2B3X4-F1
#
_entry.id   AF-A0A8D2B3X4-F1
#
_cell.length_a   1.000
_cell.length_b   1.000
_cell.length_c   1.000
_cell.angle_alpha   90.00
_cell.angle_beta   90.00
_cell.angle_gamma   90.00
#
_symmetry.space_group_name_H-M   'P 1'
#
loop_
_entity.id
_entity.type
_entity.pdbx_description
1 polymer ?
#
loop_
_entity_poly.entity_id
_entity_poly.type
_entity_poly.pdbx_seq_one_letter_code
_entity_poly.pdbx_strand_id
1 'polypeptide(L)'
;MSEPQRLGAERDLYRDTWIRYLGYANEVGEAFRSLVPKAVVWLSYGVSSSYVLADAIDKGKKAREVPGPEAGRSTRVTVAVVDTFVWQSLASVAIPGFTINRVCAASFYVLGTATRWPLTVRKWTTTAVGLLAIPIIIHPIDRSVDFLLDSSLRKLYPSVGKPSSS
;
A
#
# COMPACT_ATOMS: atom_id res chain seq x y z
N MET A 1 -0.18 -6.04 -40.75
CA MET A 1 -0.68 -6.39 -39.39
C MET A 1 0.55 -6.29 -38.50
N SER A 2 0.76 -5.10 -37.92
CA SER A 2 2.04 -4.71 -37.35
C SER A 2 1.78 -4.28 -35.91
N GLU A 3 2.16 -5.12 -34.95
CA GLU A 3 2.19 -4.74 -33.54
C GLU A 3 3.09 -3.51 -33.37
N PRO A 4 2.64 -2.44 -32.69
CA PRO A 4 3.57 -1.43 -32.24
C PRO A 4 4.37 -2.03 -31.07
N GLN A 5 5.67 -2.20 -31.31
CA GLN A 5 6.67 -2.62 -30.34
C GLN A 5 6.49 -1.84 -29.03
N ARG A 6 6.23 -2.58 -27.93
CA ARG A 6 6.28 -2.05 -26.56
C ARG A 6 7.70 -1.58 -26.28
N LEU A 7 7.96 -0.29 -26.48
CA LEU A 7 9.16 0.39 -25.95
C LEU A 7 9.23 0.05 -24.45
N GLY A 8 10.39 -0.45 -24.02
CA GLY A 8 10.59 -1.27 -22.83
C GLY A 8 9.77 -0.87 -21.60
N ALA A 9 9.10 -1.87 -21.02
CA ALA A 9 8.51 -1.81 -19.70
C ALA A 9 9.54 -1.31 -18.69
N GLU A 10 9.48 -0.02 -18.35
CA GLU A 10 10.20 0.55 -17.22
C GLU A 10 9.67 -0.20 -15.99
N ARG A 11 10.46 -1.15 -15.46
CA ARG A 11 10.09 -1.90 -14.26
C ARG A 11 9.84 -0.89 -13.16
N ASP A 12 8.61 -0.83 -12.69
CA ASP A 12 8.25 0.07 -11.62
C ASP A 12 8.86 -0.50 -10.34
N LEU A 13 9.98 0.08 -9.89
CA LEU A 13 10.76 -0.41 -8.75
C LEU A 13 9.88 -0.69 -7.53
N TYR A 14 8.89 0.17 -7.29
CA TYR A 14 7.97 0.10 -6.16
C TYR A 14 6.82 -0.92 -6.36
N ARG A 15 6.57 -1.38 -7.59
CA ARG A 15 5.52 -2.36 -7.89
C ARG A 15 6.06 -3.75 -8.20
N ASP A 16 7.15 -3.81 -8.96
CA ASP A 16 7.66 -5.01 -9.62
C ASP A 16 8.87 -5.65 -8.92
N THR A 17 9.39 -5.02 -7.85
CA THR A 17 10.50 -5.58 -7.08
C THR A 17 10.15 -5.82 -5.60
N TRP A 18 11.06 -6.50 -4.91
CA TRP A 18 10.96 -6.84 -3.49
C TRP A 18 10.82 -5.61 -2.57
N ILE A 19 11.15 -4.42 -3.06
CA ILE A 19 11.01 -3.16 -2.30
C ILE A 19 9.53 -2.92 -1.94
N ARG A 20 8.58 -3.40 -2.75
CA ARG A 20 7.14 -3.37 -2.41
C ARG A 20 6.82 -3.97 -1.06
N TYR A 21 7.57 -4.99 -0.62
CA TYR A 21 7.36 -5.62 0.69
C TYR A 21 7.70 -4.70 1.86
N LEU A 22 8.48 -3.64 1.65
CA LEU A 22 8.70 -2.62 2.69
C LEU A 22 7.41 -1.85 2.99
N GLY A 23 6.55 -1.67 1.99
CA GLY A 23 5.19 -1.13 2.18
C GLY A 23 4.36 -1.99 3.13
N TYR A 24 4.60 -3.30 3.16
CA TYR A 24 3.88 -4.25 4.03
C TYR A 24 4.59 -4.55 5.37
N ALA A 25 5.59 -3.75 5.74
CA ALA A 25 6.34 -3.98 6.98
C ALA A 25 5.45 -3.85 8.22
N ASN A 26 4.47 -2.93 8.21
CA ASN A 26 3.56 -2.72 9.34
C ASN A 26 2.64 -3.90 9.61
N GLU A 27 2.21 -4.65 8.59
CA GLU A 27 1.39 -5.86 8.72
C GLU A 27 2.16 -6.94 9.48
N VAL A 28 3.45 -7.09 9.17
CA VAL A 28 4.33 -8.01 9.90
C VAL A 28 4.45 -7.54 11.35
N GLY A 29 4.69 -6.25 11.59
CA GLY A 29 4.73 -5.69 12.94
C GLY A 29 3.44 -5.94 13.73
N GLU A 30 2.28 -5.76 13.11
CA GLU A 30 0.97 -6.03 13.71
C GLU A 30 0.75 -7.51 14.02
N ALA A 31 1.19 -8.42 13.14
CA ALA A 31 1.12 -9.86 13.40
C ALA A 31 1.97 -10.27 14.63
N PHE A 32 3.14 -9.63 14.81
CA PHE A 32 4.04 -9.90 15.93
C PHE A 32 3.71 -9.11 17.20
N ARG A 33 2.69 -8.24 17.21
CA ARG A 33 2.35 -7.34 18.33
C ARG A 33 2.22 -8.03 19.69
N SER A 34 1.83 -9.30 19.70
CA SER A 34 1.67 -10.09 20.92
C SER A 34 2.99 -10.62 21.52
N LEU A 35 4.05 -10.64 20.70
CA LEU A 35 5.38 -11.19 20.98
C LEU A 35 6.47 -10.11 21.12
N VAL A 36 6.33 -8.96 20.45
CA VAL A 36 7.34 -7.89 20.45
C VAL A 36 6.90 -6.65 21.23
N PRO A 37 7.85 -5.81 21.70
CA PRO A 37 7.51 -4.51 22.28
C PRO A 37 6.81 -3.60 21.26
N LYS A 38 5.92 -2.73 21.75
CA LYS A 38 5.19 -1.76 20.90
C LYS A 38 6.14 -0.94 20.02
N ALA A 39 7.33 -0.60 20.50
CA ALA A 39 8.33 0.15 19.75
C ALA A 39 8.69 -0.50 18.41
N VAL A 40 8.80 -1.84 18.36
CA VAL A 40 9.09 -2.57 17.11
C VAL A 40 7.94 -2.43 16.11
N VAL A 41 6.69 -2.45 16.59
CA VAL A 41 5.52 -2.20 15.76
C VAL A 41 5.53 -0.78 15.22
N TRP A 42 5.82 0.23 16.04
CA TRP A 42 5.96 1.62 15.59
C TRP A 42 7.07 1.80 14.55
N LEU A 43 8.20 1.12 14.73
CA LEU A 43 9.30 1.13 13.75
C LEU A 43 8.85 0.52 12.41
N SER A 44 8.05 -0.55 12.44
CA SER A 44 7.53 -1.15 11.21
C SER A 44 6.60 -0.21 10.42
N TYR A 45 5.78 0.60 11.12
CA TYR A 45 5.03 1.70 10.51
C TYR A 45 5.94 2.80 9.97
N GLY A 46 7.05 3.09 10.65
CA GLY A 46 8.05 4.04 10.15
C GLY A 46 8.68 3.59 8.83
N VAL A 47 9.00 2.30 8.71
CA VAL A 47 9.54 1.72 7.47
C VAL A 47 8.54 1.82 6.33
N SER A 48 7.29 1.39 6.54
CA SER A 48 6.28 1.43 5.49
C SER A 48 5.91 2.87 5.11
N SER A 49 5.78 3.79 6.08
CA SER A 49 5.53 5.20 5.81
C SER A 49 6.65 5.86 4.99
N SER A 50 7.91 5.53 5.31
CA SER A 50 9.07 6.04 4.56
C SER A 50 9.07 5.53 3.13
N TYR A 51 8.68 4.27 2.93
CA TYR A 51 8.52 3.67 1.61
C TYR A 51 7.45 4.39 0.78
N VAL A 52 6.26 4.63 1.35
CA VAL A 52 5.16 5.35 0.69
C VAL A 52 5.59 6.76 0.27
N LEU A 53 6.31 7.46 1.17
CA LEU A 53 6.81 8.80 0.87
C LEU A 53 7.84 8.77 -0.26
N ALA A 54 8.75 7.79 -0.27
CA ALA A 54 9.76 7.63 -1.32
C ALA A 54 9.11 7.38 -2.70
N ASP A 55 8.09 6.52 -2.78
CA ASP A 55 7.36 6.27 -4.02
C ASP A 55 6.64 7.52 -4.53
N ALA A 56 5.95 8.25 -3.64
CA ALA A 56 5.28 9.50 -4.01
C ALA A 56 6.26 10.56 -4.54
N ILE A 57 7.46 10.68 -3.94
CA ILE A 57 8.51 11.60 -4.41
C ILE A 57 9.06 11.14 -5.77
N ASP A 58 9.30 9.83 -5.96
CA ASP A 58 9.78 9.27 -7.23
C ASP A 58 8.80 9.55 -8.37
N LYS A 59 7.52 9.25 -8.18
CA LYS A 59 6.47 9.54 -9.16
C LYS A 59 6.33 11.03 -9.44
N GLY A 60 6.46 11.87 -8.40
CA GLY A 60 6.47 13.32 -8.55
C GLY A 60 7.63 13.83 -9.42
N LYS A 61 8.84 13.29 -9.23
CA LYS A 61 10.01 13.62 -10.07
C LYS A 61 9.80 13.18 -11.52
N LYS A 62 9.35 11.94 -11.73
CA LYS A 62 9.04 11.43 -13.08
C LYS A 62 7.98 12.28 -13.79
N ALA A 63 6.94 12.71 -13.08
CA ALA A 63 5.92 13.60 -13.63
C ALA A 63 6.45 15.00 -14.03
N ARG A 64 7.56 15.47 -13.44
CA ARG A 64 8.22 16.72 -13.84
C ARG A 64 8.99 16.59 -15.16
N GLU A 65 9.55 15.41 -15.41
CA GLU A 65 10.40 15.12 -16.56
C GLU A 65 9.61 14.84 -17.83
N VAL A 66 8.30 14.54 -17.72
CA VAL A 66 7.41 14.33 -18.87
C VAL A 66 7.33 15.61 -19.74
N PRO A 67 7.77 15.55 -21.01
CA PRO A 67 7.68 16.69 -21.93
C PRO A 67 6.24 17.17 -22.10
N GLY A 68 6.02 18.48 -22.07
CA GLY A 68 4.71 19.07 -22.28
C GLY A 68 4.66 20.55 -21.85
N PRO A 69 3.52 21.22 -22.05
CA PRO A 69 3.36 22.64 -21.73
C PRO A 69 3.79 22.96 -20.29
N GLU A 70 4.58 24.03 -20.14
CA GLU A 70 4.97 24.60 -18.84
C GLU A 70 3.71 24.94 -18.01
N ALA A 71 2.70 25.50 -18.69
CA ALA A 71 1.37 25.73 -18.15
C ALA A 71 0.73 24.39 -17.73
N GLY A 72 0.63 24.16 -16.42
CA GLY A 72 0.05 22.95 -15.83
C GLY A 72 1.04 21.87 -15.40
N ARG A 73 2.36 22.08 -15.52
CA ARG A 73 3.37 21.12 -15.00
C ARG A 73 3.25 20.94 -13.48
N SER A 74 3.14 22.03 -12.72
CA SER A 74 2.97 21.98 -11.25
C SER A 74 1.73 21.18 -10.84
N THR A 75 0.61 21.37 -11.55
CA THR A 75 -0.63 20.62 -11.33
C THR A 75 -0.46 19.13 -11.61
N ARG A 76 0.15 18.75 -12.74
CA ARG A 76 0.42 17.33 -13.08
C ARG A 76 1.27 16.63 -12.02
N VAL A 77 2.32 17.30 -11.57
CA VAL A 77 3.22 16.79 -10.53
C VAL A 77 2.50 16.64 -9.20
N THR A 78 1.73 17.66 -8.81
CA THR A 78 0.94 17.64 -7.56
C THR A 78 -0.07 16.51 -7.60
N VAL A 79 -0.81 16.35 -8.70
CA VAL A 79 -1.77 15.26 -8.88
C VAL A 79 -1.07 13.90 -8.81
N ALA A 80 0.08 13.71 -9.48
CA ALA A 80 0.82 12.45 -9.43
C ALA A 80 1.31 12.10 -8.03
N VAL A 81 1.85 13.08 -7.29
CA VAL A 81 2.30 12.90 -5.90
C VAL A 81 1.12 12.54 -5.00
N VAL A 82 0.00 13.28 -5.10
CA VAL A 82 -1.18 13.05 -4.27
C VAL A 82 -1.85 11.71 -4.58
N ASP A 83 -2.05 11.38 -5.86
CA ASP A 83 -2.63 10.09 -6.27
C ASP A 83 -1.78 8.93 -5.73
N THR A 84 -0.46 8.97 -5.96
CA THR A 84 0.46 7.93 -5.50
C THR A 84 0.48 7.83 -3.98
N PHE A 85 0.60 8.96 -3.29
CA PHE A 85 0.66 8.98 -1.83
C PHE A 85 -0.61 8.41 -1.20
N VAL A 86 -1.79 8.83 -1.67
CA VAL A 86 -3.06 8.33 -1.14
C VAL A 86 -3.23 6.85 -1.47
N TRP A 87 -2.96 6.46 -2.72
CA TRP A 87 -3.05 5.06 -3.14
C TRP A 87 -2.15 4.16 -2.30
N GLN A 88 -0.86 4.49 -2.20
CA GLN A 88 0.09 3.70 -1.44
C GLN A 88 -0.21 3.70 0.06
N SER A 89 -0.62 4.84 0.63
CA SER A 89 -1.02 4.89 2.04
C SER A 89 -2.19 3.95 2.34
N LEU A 90 -3.18 3.89 1.45
CA LEU A 90 -4.35 3.03 1.62
C LEU A 90 -4.04 1.56 1.34
N ALA A 91 -3.39 1.28 0.20
CA ALA A 91 -3.12 -0.07 -0.29
C ALA A 91 -2.05 -0.80 0.52
N SER A 92 -1.05 -0.08 1.02
CA SER A 92 0.11 -0.70 1.66
C SER A 92 0.12 -0.55 3.18
N VAL A 93 -0.47 0.51 3.76
CA VAL A 93 -0.30 0.81 5.21
C VAL A 93 -1.62 0.74 5.98
N ALA A 94 -2.61 1.52 5.57
CA ALA A 94 -3.80 1.75 6.38
C ALA A 94 -4.74 0.54 6.38
N ILE A 95 -5.17 0.08 5.19
CA ILE A 95 -6.19 -0.97 5.08
C ILE A 95 -5.63 -2.34 5.49
N PRO A 96 -4.48 -2.80 4.97
CA PRO A 96 -3.96 -4.11 5.37
C PRO A 96 -3.47 -4.10 6.82
N GLY A 97 -2.78 -3.04 7.28
CA GLY A 97 -2.37 -2.87 8.68
C GLY A 97 -3.54 -2.94 9.67
N PHE A 98 -4.63 -2.23 9.40
CA PHE A 98 -5.84 -2.31 10.22
C PHE A 98 -6.44 -3.73 10.19
N THR A 99 -6.53 -4.34 9.01
CA THR A 99 -7.09 -5.67 8.82
C THR A 99 -6.33 -6.72 9.62
N ILE A 100 -5.00 -6.76 9.50
CA ILE A 100 -4.16 -7.72 10.23
C ILE A 100 -4.27 -7.51 11.75
N ASN A 101 -4.28 -6.27 12.21
CA ASN A 101 -4.48 -5.97 13.63
C ASN A 101 -5.85 -6.49 14.13
N ARG A 102 -6.93 -6.34 13.35
CA ARG A 102 -8.25 -6.90 13.70
C ARG A 102 -8.26 -8.42 13.67
N VAL A 103 -7.67 -9.05 12.67
CA VAL A 103 -7.53 -10.51 12.58
C VAL A 103 -6.77 -11.06 13.79
N CYS A 104 -5.65 -10.43 14.16
CA CYS A 104 -4.86 -10.86 15.32
C CYS A 104 -5.62 -10.64 16.62
N ALA A 105 -6.27 -9.48 16.81
CA ALA A 105 -7.06 -9.20 17.99
C ALA A 105 -8.24 -10.19 18.15
N ALA A 106 -8.97 -10.45 17.06
CA ALA A 106 -10.07 -11.41 17.05
C ALA A 106 -9.58 -12.83 17.32
N SER A 107 -8.50 -13.26 16.68
CA SER A 107 -7.90 -14.59 16.89
C SER A 107 -7.48 -14.78 18.35
N PHE A 108 -6.80 -13.79 18.93
CA PHE A 108 -6.38 -13.85 20.32
C PHE A 108 -7.58 -13.87 21.29
N TYR A 109 -8.60 -13.06 21.02
CA TYR A 109 -9.84 -13.02 21.82
C TYR A 109 -10.57 -14.37 21.77
N VAL A 110 -10.81 -14.90 20.57
CA VAL A 110 -11.48 -16.21 20.38
C VAL A 110 -10.67 -17.34 21.02
N LEU A 111 -9.35 -17.36 20.86
CA LEU A 111 -8.51 -18.36 21.52
C LEU A 111 -8.58 -18.23 23.05
N GLY A 112 -8.69 -17.01 23.58
CA GLY A 112 -8.82 -16.77 25.01
C GLY A 112 -10.17 -17.17 25.61
N THR A 113 -11.25 -17.12 24.82
CA THR A 113 -12.60 -17.46 25.29
C THR A 113 -13.01 -18.89 24.98
N ALA A 114 -12.61 -19.43 23.82
CA ALA A 114 -12.99 -20.75 23.35
C ALA A 114 -12.03 -21.88 23.77
N THR A 115 -10.79 -21.56 24.17
CA THR A 115 -9.78 -22.57 24.53
C THR A 115 -9.18 -22.33 25.91
N ARG A 116 -8.65 -23.38 26.53
CA ARG A 116 -7.88 -23.30 27.79
C ARG A 116 -6.37 -23.26 27.56
N TRP A 117 -5.94 -22.83 26.38
CA TRP A 117 -4.52 -22.86 26.02
C TRP A 117 -3.67 -21.88 26.85
N PRO A 118 -2.41 -22.22 27.16
CA PRO A 118 -1.50 -21.31 27.83
C PRO A 118 -1.26 -20.05 26.98
N LEU A 119 -0.94 -18.94 27.65
CA LEU A 119 -0.81 -17.63 27.02
C LEU A 119 0.21 -17.62 25.87
N THR A 120 1.33 -18.34 26.04
CA THR A 120 2.38 -18.46 25.03
C THR A 120 1.86 -19.07 23.73
N VAL A 121 1.12 -20.18 23.81
CA VAL A 121 0.56 -20.84 22.62
C VAL A 121 -0.42 -19.91 21.92
N ARG A 122 -1.31 -19.23 22.66
CA ARG A 122 -2.25 -18.27 22.07
C ARG A 122 -1.56 -17.14 21.30
N LYS A 123 -0.47 -16.60 21.83
CA LYS A 123 0.33 -15.55 21.18
C LYS A 123 0.95 -16.04 19.87
N TRP A 124 1.64 -17.18 19.91
CA TRP A 124 2.26 -17.78 18.72
C TRP A 124 1.24 -18.16 17.66
N THR A 125 0.11 -18.76 18.04
CA THR A 125 -0.98 -19.08 17.11
C THR A 125 -1.55 -17.82 16.48
N THR A 126 -1.78 -16.77 17.28
CA THR A 126 -2.29 -15.49 16.76
C THR A 126 -1.33 -14.89 15.74
N THR A 127 -0.03 -14.88 16.02
CA THR A 127 0.98 -14.39 15.08
C THR A 127 1.03 -15.24 13.81
N ALA A 128 0.98 -16.57 13.93
CA ALA A 128 0.94 -17.45 12.76
C ALA A 128 -0.29 -17.18 11.87
N VAL A 129 -1.47 -17.00 12.47
CA VAL A 129 -2.71 -16.64 11.74
C VAL A 129 -2.55 -15.28 11.05
N GLY A 130 -2.01 -14.28 11.73
CA GLY A 130 -1.74 -12.96 11.16
C GLY A 130 -0.83 -13.04 9.94
N LEU A 131 0.28 -13.76 10.01
CA LEU A 131 1.23 -13.91 8.90
C LEU A 131 0.62 -14.65 7.71
N LEU A 132 -0.16 -15.71 7.96
CA LEU A 132 -0.84 -16.46 6.91
C LEU A 132 -1.94 -15.65 6.21
N ALA A 133 -2.52 -14.66 6.90
CA ALA A 133 -3.54 -13.79 6.32
C ALA A 133 -2.96 -12.77 5.31
N ILE A 134 -1.69 -12.34 5.48
CA ILE A 134 -1.04 -11.33 4.62
C ILE A 134 -1.15 -11.65 3.12
N PRO A 135 -0.73 -12.82 2.59
CA PRO A 135 -0.80 -13.10 1.15
C PRO A 135 -2.24 -13.13 0.61
N ILE A 136 -3.24 -13.39 1.45
CA ILE A 136 -4.64 -13.50 1.05
C ILE A 136 -5.29 -12.12 0.87
N ILE A 137 -4.89 -11.14 1.69
CA ILE A 137 -5.55 -9.83 1.72
C ILE A 137 -5.03 -8.83 0.67
N ILE A 138 -3.81 -9.00 0.15
CA ILE A 138 -3.14 -8.00 -0.72
C ILE A 138 -3.96 -7.72 -1.99
N HIS A 139 -4.24 -8.73 -2.82
CA HIS A 139 -4.90 -8.51 -4.12
C HIS A 139 -6.34 -7.96 -4.03
N PRO A 140 -7.18 -8.38 -3.07
CA PRO A 140 -8.48 -7.76 -2.86
C PRO A 140 -8.40 -6.29 -2.42
N ILE A 141 -7.42 -5.94 -1.57
CA ILE A 141 -7.25 -4.57 -1.09
C ILE A 141 -6.81 -3.66 -2.23
N ASP A 142 -5.80 -4.05 -3.02
CA ASP A 142 -5.31 -3.24 -4.15
C ASP A 142 -6.47 -2.87 -5.10
N ARG A 143 -7.30 -3.86 -5.48
CA ARG A 143 -8.48 -3.63 -6.32
C ARG A 143 -9.53 -2.73 -5.68
N SER A 144 -9.71 -2.83 -4.37
CA SER A 144 -10.66 -2.00 -3.63
C SER A 144 -10.20 -0.55 -3.54
N VAL A 145 -8.89 -0.33 -3.36
CA VAL A 145 -8.28 1.01 -3.34
C VAL A 145 -8.35 1.65 -4.71
N ASP A 146 -8.02 0.90 -5.77
CA ASP A 146 -8.19 1.36 -7.16
C ASP A 146 -9.62 1.85 -7.41
N PHE A 147 -10.61 1.00 -7.10
CA PHE A 147 -12.02 1.33 -7.27
C PHE A 147 -12.43 2.56 -6.45
N LEU A 148 -11.93 2.69 -5.22
CA LEU A 148 -12.24 3.81 -4.34
C LEU A 148 -11.68 5.12 -4.88
N LEU A 149 -10.43 5.15 -5.34
CA LEU A 149 -9.82 6.36 -5.89
C LEU A 149 -10.40 6.75 -7.25
N ASP A 150 -10.67 5.77 -8.11
CA ASP A 150 -11.37 5.98 -9.39
C ASP A 150 -12.76 6.58 -9.16
N SER A 151 -13.44 6.14 -8.10
CA SER A 151 -14.78 6.61 -7.76
C SER A 151 -14.80 7.96 -7.04
N SER A 152 -13.68 8.42 -6.47
CA SER A 152 -13.60 9.61 -5.63
C SER A 152 -12.57 10.64 -6.13
N LEU A 153 -11.31 10.51 -5.69
CA LEU A 153 -10.23 11.48 -5.92
C LEU A 153 -9.97 11.76 -7.40
N ARG A 154 -9.99 10.72 -8.25
CA ARG A 154 -9.70 10.85 -9.68
C ARG A 154 -10.77 11.61 -10.45
N LYS A 155 -12.00 11.69 -9.94
CA LYS A 155 -13.07 12.53 -10.51
C LYS A 155 -12.86 14.02 -10.26
N LEU A 156 -12.10 14.37 -9.23
CA LEU A 156 -11.83 15.76 -8.84
C LEU A 156 -10.55 16.30 -9.50
N TYR A 157 -9.75 15.44 -10.13
CA TYR A 157 -8.57 15.87 -10.84
C TYR A 157 -8.99 16.76 -12.02
N PRO A 158 -8.35 17.94 -12.18
CA PRO A 158 -8.58 18.76 -13.34
C PRO A 158 -8.37 17.91 -14.58
N SER A 159 -9.31 17.97 -15.54
CA SER A 159 -9.13 17.37 -16.87
C SER A 159 -7.91 18.01 -17.52
N VAL A 160 -6.71 17.49 -17.23
CA VAL A 160 -5.50 17.80 -17.98
C VAL A 160 -5.81 17.33 -19.39
N GLY A 161 -6.01 18.29 -20.29
CA GLY A 161 -6.81 18.12 -21.50
C GLY A 161 -6.61 16.78 -22.18
N LYS A 162 -7.72 16.07 -22.44
CA LYS A 162 -7.74 15.14 -23.57
C LYS A 162 -7.20 15.94 -24.76
N PRO A 163 -6.16 15.49 -25.47
CA PRO A 163 -5.91 16.05 -26.78
C PRO A 163 -7.22 15.91 -27.54
N SER A 164 -7.77 17.03 -27.98
CA SER A 164 -8.93 17.05 -28.87
C SER A 164 -8.62 16.09 -30.01
N SER A 165 -9.32 14.96 -30.03
CA SER A 165 -9.42 14.14 -31.22
C SER A 165 -10.18 14.99 -32.24
N SER A 166 -9.43 15.71 -33.07
CA SER A 166 -9.89 16.25 -34.35
C SER A 166 -9.51 15.28 -35.45
#